data_AF-A0A1Y3AU30-F1
#
_entry.id   AF-A0A1Y3AU30-F1
#
_cell.length_a   1.000
_cell.length_b   1.000
_cell.length_c   1.000
_cell.angle_alpha   90.00
_cell.angle_beta   90.00
_cell.angle_gamma   90.00
#
_symmetry.space_group_name_H-M   'P 1'
#
loop_
_entity.id
_entity.type
_entity.pdbx_description
1 polymer ?
#
loop_
_entity_poly.entity_id
_entity_poly.type
_entity_poly.pdbx_seq_one_letter_code
_entity_poly.pdbx_strand_id
1 'polypeptide(L)' 'MEETPFQCEYCHRFFKHKRSRDRHVKLHTGDKRFQCSQCESAFSRSDHLKIHMKTHDHMKPFQCSFCNRGYNTAAGMYFH' A
#
# COMPACT_ATOMS: atom_id res chain seq x y z
N MET A 1 -1.99 -19.83 -21.09
CA MET A 1 -3.24 -19.17 -20.66
C MET A 1 -3.05 -18.76 -19.20
N GLU A 2 -2.94 -17.48 -18.90
CA GLU A 2 -2.91 -17.03 -17.49
C GLU A 2 -4.34 -17.01 -16.98
N GLU A 3 -4.73 -18.04 -16.24
CA GLU A 3 -6.03 -18.05 -15.59
C GLU A 3 -6.04 -16.93 -14.54
N THR A 4 -6.91 -15.95 -14.73
CA THR A 4 -7.23 -14.91 -13.73
C THR A 4 -8.62 -15.17 -13.18
N PRO A 5 -8.90 -16.34 -12.59
CA PRO A 5 -10.28 -16.79 -12.32
C PRO A 5 -10.95 -15.96 -11.23
N PHE A 6 -10.19 -15.18 -10.46
CA PHE A 6 -10.74 -14.46 -9.31
C PHE A 6 -11.28 -13.09 -9.74
N GLN A 7 -12.58 -13.04 -9.97
CA GLN A 7 -13.29 -11.81 -10.30
C GLN A 7 -13.70 -11.03 -9.04
N CYS A 8 -13.61 -9.70 -9.09
CA CYS A 8 -14.20 -8.82 -8.08
C CYS A 8 -15.70 -8.65 -8.34
N GLU A 9 -16.53 -8.81 -7.31
CA GLU A 9 -17.98 -8.72 -7.42
C GLU A 9 -18.49 -7.26 -7.53
N TYR A 10 -17.69 -6.28 -7.15
CA TYR A 10 -18.07 -4.86 -7.17
C TYR A 10 -17.72 -4.13 -8.47
N CYS A 11 -16.66 -4.55 -9.16
CA CYS A 11 -16.18 -3.89 -10.38
C CYS A 11 -15.80 -4.86 -11.50
N HIS A 12 -16.08 -6.16 -11.33
CA HIS A 12 -15.87 -7.20 -12.32
C HIS A 12 -14.41 -7.38 -12.81
N ARG A 13 -13.44 -6.77 -12.12
CA ARG A 13 -12.01 -6.89 -12.43
C ARG A 13 -11.48 -8.28 -12.06
N PHE A 14 -10.66 -8.85 -12.94
CA PHE A 14 -10.03 -10.15 -12.74
C PHE A 14 -8.64 -10.05 -12.09
N PHE A 15 -8.32 -11.04 -11.27
CA PHE A 15 -7.05 -11.15 -10.54
C PHE A 15 -6.46 -12.54 -10.71
N LYS A 16 -5.12 -12.59 -10.81
CA LYS A 16 -4.34 -13.86 -10.86
C LYS A 16 -4.47 -14.69 -9.57
N HIS A 17 -4.68 -14.03 -8.43
CA HIS A 17 -4.67 -14.67 -7.12
C HIS A 17 -5.87 -14.22 -6.28
N LYS A 18 -6.50 -15.15 -5.56
CA LYS A 18 -7.60 -14.87 -4.61
C LYS A 18 -7.24 -13.79 -3.60
N ARG A 19 -6.04 -13.88 -2.99
CA ARG A 19 -5.53 -12.88 -2.02
C ARG A 19 -5.50 -11.47 -2.61
N SER A 20 -5.18 -11.33 -3.90
CA SER A 20 -5.16 -10.03 -4.58
C SER A 20 -6.57 -9.48 -4.77
N ARG A 21 -7.53 -10.32 -5.18
CA ARG A 21 -8.95 -9.99 -5.26
C ARG A 21 -9.49 -9.57 -3.89
N ASP A 22 -9.26 -10.37 -2.85
CA ASP A 22 -9.76 -10.10 -1.50
C ASP A 22 -9.18 -8.79 -0.93
N ARG A 23 -7.90 -8.52 -1.18
CA ARG A 23 -7.27 -7.24 -0.81
C ARG A 23 -7.87 -6.06 -1.56
N HIS A 24 -8.19 -6.25 -2.83
CA HIS A 24 -8.82 -5.22 -3.65
C HIS A 24 -10.27 -4.95 -3.19
N VAL A 25 -11.04 -5.97 -2.82
CA VAL A 25 -12.40 -5.81 -2.29
C VAL A 25 -12.46 -4.90 -1.07
N LYS A 26 -11.41 -4.89 -0.22
CA LYS A 26 -11.31 -3.95 0.91
C LYS A 26 -11.33 -2.48 0.50
N LEU A 27 -11.02 -2.16 -0.75
CA LEU A 27 -11.11 -0.80 -1.28
C LEU A 27 -12.57 -0.39 -1.55
N HIS A 28 -13.43 -1.35 -1.92
CA HIS A 28 -14.86 -1.11 -2.12
C HIS A 28 -15.60 -0.98 -0.80
N THR A 29 -15.28 -1.83 0.19
CA THR A 29 -15.95 -1.82 1.49
C THR A 29 -15.45 -0.72 2.42
N GLY A 30 -14.34 -0.05 2.09
CA GLY A 30 -13.70 0.93 2.96
C GLY A 30 -13.15 0.31 4.26
N ASP A 31 -12.96 -1.01 4.31
CA ASP A 31 -12.51 -1.73 5.51
C ASP A 31 -11.05 -1.37 5.83
N LYS A 32 -10.90 -0.37 6.72
CA LYS A 32 -9.63 0.19 7.20
C LYS A 32 -9.35 -0.26 8.62
N ARG A 33 -8.87 -1.51 8.76
CA ARG A 33 -8.58 -2.13 10.08
C ARG A 33 -7.33 -1.61 10.78
N PHE A 34 -6.42 -0.99 10.03
CA PHE A 34 -5.11 -0.60 10.56
C PHE A 34 -5.09 0.90 10.83
N GLN A 35 -5.38 1.27 12.07
CA GLN A 35 -5.38 2.65 12.52
C GLN A 35 -3.96 3.09 12.91
N CYS A 36 -3.63 4.34 12.61
CA CYS A 36 -2.45 5.00 13.13
C CYS A 36 -2.70 5.39 14.60
N SER A 37 -1.70 5.19 15.46
CA SER A 37 -1.76 5.59 16.86
C SER A 37 -1.40 7.06 17.08
N GLN A 38 -0.81 7.73 16.08
CA GLN A 38 -0.35 9.12 16.17
C GLN A 38 -1.26 10.11 15.43
N CYS A 39 -2.21 9.62 14.62
CA CYS A 39 -3.19 10.46 13.93
C CYS A 39 -4.44 9.64 13.55
N GLU A 40 -5.46 10.31 13.03
CA GLU A 40 -6.74 9.67 12.64
C GLU A 40 -6.67 8.88 11.32
N SER A 41 -5.47 8.68 10.76
CA SER A 41 -5.30 7.93 9.52
C SER A 41 -5.55 6.44 9.72
N ALA A 42 -6.33 5.84 8.83
CA ALA A 42 -6.60 4.40 8.83
C ALA A 42 -6.36 3.78 7.45
N PHE A 43 -5.81 2.56 7.44
CA PHE A 43 -5.37 1.84 6.26
C PHE A 43 -6.03 0.46 6.17
N SER A 44 -6.26 -0.02 4.95
CA SER A 44 -6.78 -1.37 4.70
C SER A 44 -5.71 -2.47 4.76
N ARG A 45 -4.44 -2.07 4.87
CA ARG A 45 -3.27 -2.97 4.88
C ARG A 45 -2.23 -2.54 5.92
N SER A 46 -1.63 -3.54 6.59
CA SER A 46 -0.61 -3.32 7.62
C SER A 46 0.70 -2.77 7.07
N ASP A 47 1.12 -3.18 5.87
CA ASP A 47 2.33 -2.68 5.23
C ASP A 47 2.23 -1.19 4.89
N HIS A 48 1.04 -0.74 4.51
CA HIS A 48 0.78 0.68 4.26
C HIS A 48 0.85 1.49 5.57
N LEU A 49 0.25 0.98 6.67
CA LEU A 49 0.40 1.60 7.99
C LEU A 49 1.88 1.67 8.41
N LYS A 50 2.66 0.61 8.22
CA LYS A 50 4.09 0.59 8.56
C LYS A 50 4.89 1.63 7.77
N ILE A 51 4.59 1.83 6.49
CA ILE A 51 5.21 2.87 5.66
C ILE A 51 4.78 4.26 6.14
N HIS A 52 3.48 4.43 6.46
CA HIS A 52 2.96 5.68 7.01
C HIS A 52 3.63 6.03 8.34
N MET A 53 3.88 5.09 9.25
CA MET A 53 4.57 5.38 10.50
C MET A 53 5.97 6.01 10.30
N LYS A 54 6.65 5.74 9.18
CA LYS A 54 7.92 6.40 8.86
C LYS A 54 7.79 7.90 8.62
N THR A 55 6.60 8.39 8.25
CA THR A 55 6.37 9.84 8.06
C THR A 55 6.30 10.57 9.39
N HIS A 56 5.85 9.91 10.45
CA HIS A 56 5.86 10.47 11.80
C HIS A 56 7.27 10.52 12.38
N ASP A 57 8.07 9.49 12.14
CA ASP A 57 9.44 9.39 12.65
C ASP A 57 10.45 10.23 11.85
N HIS A 58 10.01 10.89 10.76
CA HIS A 58 10.87 11.54 9.76
C HIS A 58 11.98 10.65 9.18
N MET A 59 11.90 9.33 9.40
CA MET A 59 12.83 8.35 8.89
C MET A 59 12.68 8.20 7.37
N LYS A 60 13.72 8.61 6.66
CA LYS A 60 13.88 8.46 5.22
C LYS A 60 14.99 7.44 4.92
N PRO A 61 14.72 6.13 5.08
CA PRO A 61 15.75 5.09 4.96
C PRO A 61 16.28 4.92 3.54
N PHE A 62 15.60 5.47 2.53
CA PHE A 62 16.05 5.42 1.14
C PHE A 62 16.52 6.81 0.73
N GLN A 63 17.78 6.93 0.34
CA GLN A 63 18.37 8.19 -0.09
C GLN A 63 18.89 8.07 -1.51
N CYS A 64 18.55 9.02 -2.36
CA CYS A 64 19.16 9.12 -3.67
C CYS A 64 20.63 9.55 -3.54
N SER A 65 21.55 8.80 -4.13
CA SER A 65 22.98 9.12 -4.14
C SER A 65 23.34 10.35 -4.99
N PHE A 66 22.50 10.74 -5.95
CA PHE A 66 22.78 11.85 -6.86
C PHE A 66 22.33 13.21 -6.31
N CYS A 67 21.14 13.27 -5.70
CA CYS A 67 20.55 14.52 -5.19
C CYS A 67 20.41 14.57 -3.66
N ASN A 68 20.83 13.52 -2.96
CA ASN A 68 20.73 13.36 -1.50
C ASN A 68 19.31 13.45 -0.91
N ARG A 69 18.27 13.41 -1.74
CA ARG A 69 16.88 13.45 -1.29
C ARG A 69 16.49 12.12 -0.64
N GLY A 70 15.86 12.19 0.52
CA GLY A 70 15.40 11.03 1.28
C GLY A 70 13.92 10.71 1.06
N TYR A 71 13.59 9.42 1.04
CA TYR A 71 12.29 8.82 0.76
C TYR A 71 11.92 7.77 1.82
N ASN A 72 10.62 7.61 2.07
CA ASN A 72 10.09 6.60 2.99
C ASN A 72 9.92 5.21 2.34
N THR A 73 9.98 5.14 1.00
CA THR A 73 9.85 3.93 0.18
C THR A 73 10.95 3.85 -0.90
N ALA A 74 11.37 2.63 -1.24
CA ALA A 74 12.36 2.40 -2.30
C ALA A 74 11.84 2.83 -3.68
N ALA A 75 10.57 2.53 -3.97
CA ALA A 75 9.93 2.94 -5.23
C ALA A 75 9.89 4.46 -5.37
N GLY A 76 9.56 5.19 -4.29
CA GLY A 76 9.59 6.65 -4.31
C GLY A 76 10.98 7.23 -4.61
N MET A 77 12.05 6.58 -4.14
CA MET A 77 13.42 6.95 -4.50
C MET A 77 13.76 6.59 -5.95
N TYR A 78 13.30 5.44 -6.45
CA TYR A 78 13.62 4.98 -7.81
C TYR A 78 12.94 5.81 -8.91
N PHE A 79 11.73 6.31 -8.67
CA PHE A 79 10.94 7.05 -9.65
C PHE A 79 11.01 8.59 -9.51
N HIS A 80 11.78 9.12 -8.55
CA HIS A 80 11.93 10.58 -8.40
C HIS A 80 12.81 11.18 -9.50
#